data_AF-A0AAP4Y3I4-F1
#
_entry.id   AF-A0AAP4Y3I4-F1
#
_cell.length_a   1.000
_cell.length_b   1.000
_cell.length_c   1.000
_cell.angle_alpha   90.00
_cell.angle_beta   90.00
_cell.angle_gamma   90.00
#
_symmetry.space_group_name_H-M   'P 1'
#
loop_
_entity.id
_entity.type
_entity.pdbx_description
1 polymer ?
#
loop_
_entity_poly.entity_id
_entity_poly.type
_entity_poly.pdbx_seq_one_letter_code
_entity_poly.pdbx_strand_id
1 'polypeptide(L)'
;MTPGGGSAAVGAGGAGDPLADLELLLKARYGLVVLETDEEGRAGSLLRHLADAVDLPLFTWTRTKGLRRDGLESAVYGSTDPSKALAHVEASGFPAIYHFRGLGAYLEDDVVGQRLADAARSYADLAGALVLTGGKLALPESVGALAARLRLPAPGVAEYADLLDRLVRDLRERGRVRVELVDEDRARLLERLHGLTLLEAEKVLTRVIVEDGRLGPEDLDEVLEAKRDLVERDGLLEYRPSGAGLDEVADLAALRAWLEERKAFFHDPARARSFGLPAPRGILLLGVPGCGKSLSARAVAGSWTLPLLKLDPSRLYNKFVGETERNFRRATEMAERLAPVVLWIDEIEKAFAAAGEGDGGVSMRVLGSFLSWLQDREGDVFVVATANDVSRLPPELLRKGRFDEIFFVDLPDREARRAVLALHLARRDRDPKAFDLEALAEATEGFSGSELEQVIVAGLYASFSDGESLTTGRILEEANRTRPLSRVMAEKVAGLRSWARGRTVPAN
;
A
#
# COMPACT_ATOMS: atom_id res chain seq x y z
N MET A 1 -19.62 -23.68 -32.85
CA MET A 1 -18.16 -23.91 -32.85
C MET A 1 -17.51 -22.69 -33.45
N THR A 2 -17.09 -21.76 -32.60
CA THR A 2 -16.36 -20.54 -32.94
C THR A 2 -15.38 -20.34 -31.78
N PRO A 3 -14.06 -20.39 -32.00
CA PRO A 3 -13.12 -20.21 -30.92
C PRO A 3 -13.00 -18.70 -30.64
N GLY A 4 -13.32 -18.31 -29.40
CA GLY A 4 -13.07 -16.96 -28.91
C GLY A 4 -11.56 -16.73 -28.83
N GLY A 5 -11.08 -15.69 -29.50
CA GLY A 5 -9.70 -15.22 -29.43
C GLY A 5 -9.44 -14.65 -28.04
N GLY A 6 -8.74 -15.42 -27.21
CA GLY A 6 -8.13 -14.91 -26.00
C GLY A 6 -6.99 -13.97 -26.37
N SER A 7 -7.13 -12.68 -26.00
CA SER A 7 -5.99 -11.77 -25.91
C SER A 7 -5.01 -12.36 -24.90
N ALA A 8 -3.86 -12.81 -25.38
CA ALA A 8 -2.79 -13.33 -24.55
C ALA A 8 -2.15 -12.16 -23.80
N ALA A 9 -2.69 -11.86 -22.61
CA ALA A 9 -1.98 -11.10 -21.60
C ALA A 9 -0.73 -11.90 -21.23
N VAL A 10 0.43 -11.49 -21.76
CA VAL A 10 1.73 -11.95 -21.24
C VAL A 10 1.90 -11.26 -19.89
N GLY A 11 1.42 -11.93 -18.83
CA GLY A 11 1.68 -11.55 -17.46
C GLY A 11 3.17 -11.75 -17.16
N ALA A 12 3.97 -10.72 -17.40
CA ALA A 12 5.31 -10.60 -16.84
C ALA A 12 5.19 -10.18 -15.37
N GLY A 13 4.73 -11.13 -14.55
CA GLY A 13 4.74 -11.03 -13.08
C GLY A 13 6.13 -11.31 -12.56
N GLY A 14 6.98 -10.30 -12.54
CA GLY A 14 8.29 -10.32 -11.90
C GLY A 14 8.81 -8.89 -11.82
N ALA A 15 9.51 -8.53 -10.74
CA ALA A 15 10.26 -7.28 -10.64
C ALA A 15 11.41 -7.29 -11.67
N GLY A 16 11.06 -7.14 -12.94
CA GLY A 16 11.96 -7.05 -14.07
C GLY A 16 12.49 -5.63 -14.21
N ASP A 17 13.65 -5.50 -14.85
CA ASP A 17 14.16 -4.23 -15.32
C ASP A 17 13.21 -3.71 -16.44
N PRO A 18 12.46 -2.61 -16.22
CA PRO A 18 11.52 -2.11 -17.21
C PRO A 18 12.18 -1.75 -18.54
N LEU A 19 13.48 -1.42 -18.52
CA LEU A 19 14.24 -1.15 -19.73
C LEU A 19 14.41 -2.43 -20.56
N ALA A 20 14.80 -3.53 -19.92
CA ALA A 20 14.96 -4.83 -20.56
C ALA A 20 13.63 -5.36 -21.12
N ASP A 21 12.53 -5.17 -20.40
CA ASP A 21 11.19 -5.55 -20.86
C ASP A 21 10.77 -4.75 -22.10
N LEU A 22 10.99 -3.43 -22.11
CA LEU A 22 10.74 -2.59 -23.28
C LEU A 22 11.63 -2.96 -24.47
N GLU A 23 12.90 -3.24 -24.22
CA GLU A 23 13.84 -3.69 -25.26
C GLU A 23 13.40 -5.02 -25.87
N LEU A 24 12.91 -5.95 -25.04
CA LEU A 24 12.34 -7.22 -25.51
C LEU A 24 11.10 -7.00 -26.38
N LEU A 25 10.19 -6.11 -25.98
CA LEU A 25 8.98 -5.79 -26.76
C LEU A 25 9.33 -5.17 -28.13
N LEU A 26 10.32 -4.27 -28.18
CA LEU A 26 10.82 -3.72 -29.44
C LEU A 26 11.43 -4.81 -30.33
N LYS A 27 12.28 -5.68 -29.77
CA LYS A 27 12.89 -6.80 -30.50
C LYS A 27 11.84 -7.80 -31.01
N ALA A 28 10.77 -8.00 -30.25
CA ALA A 28 9.63 -8.82 -30.61
C ALA A 28 8.66 -8.16 -31.61
N ARG A 29 8.97 -6.93 -32.07
CA ARG A 29 8.21 -6.22 -33.12
C ARG A 29 6.78 -5.84 -32.72
N TYR A 30 6.57 -5.55 -31.44
CA TYR A 30 5.33 -4.92 -31.01
C TYR A 30 5.31 -3.45 -31.49
N GLY A 31 4.54 -3.19 -32.56
CA GLY A 31 4.41 -1.84 -33.12
C GLY A 31 3.67 -0.85 -32.20
N LEU A 32 2.96 -1.35 -31.19
CA LEU A 32 2.30 -0.55 -30.17
C LEU A 32 2.57 -1.10 -28.77
N VAL A 33 3.09 -0.24 -27.90
CA VAL A 33 3.33 -0.50 -26.48
C VAL A 33 2.56 0.50 -25.64
N VAL A 34 1.87 0.03 -24.62
CA VAL A 34 1.15 0.84 -23.65
C VAL A 34 1.89 0.73 -22.33
N LEU A 35 2.56 1.80 -21.96
CA LEU A 35 3.30 1.91 -20.71
C LEU A 35 2.38 2.56 -19.66
N GLU A 36 1.79 1.71 -18.81
CA GLU A 36 0.89 2.15 -17.74
C GLU A 36 1.70 2.79 -16.61
N THR A 37 1.55 4.11 -16.44
CA THR A 37 2.19 4.88 -15.37
C THR A 37 1.54 6.26 -15.22
N ASP A 38 1.56 6.79 -14.00
CA ASP A 38 1.24 8.18 -13.71
C ASP A 38 2.50 9.08 -13.70
N GLU A 39 3.70 8.48 -13.74
CA GLU A 39 4.99 9.18 -13.79
C GLU A 39 5.46 9.39 -15.24
N GLU A 40 4.70 10.14 -16.05
CA GLU A 40 5.03 10.34 -17.48
C GLU A 40 6.45 10.88 -17.72
N GLY A 41 6.98 11.67 -16.79
CA GLY A 41 8.36 12.19 -16.85
C GLY A 41 9.40 11.08 -16.74
N ARG A 42 9.18 10.11 -15.84
CA ARG A 42 10.04 8.94 -15.65
C ARG A 42 9.98 8.00 -16.85
N ALA A 43 8.77 7.73 -17.37
CA ALA A 43 8.60 7.00 -18.62
C ALA A 43 9.36 7.67 -19.78
N GLY A 44 9.29 8.99 -19.91
CA GLY A 44 10.05 9.73 -20.93
C GLY A 44 11.57 9.57 -20.78
N SER A 45 12.10 9.55 -19.55
CA SER A 45 13.53 9.27 -19.31
C SER A 45 13.92 7.84 -19.67
N LEU A 46 13.09 6.86 -19.32
CA LEU A 46 13.29 5.46 -19.67
C LEU A 46 13.31 5.26 -21.19
N LEU A 47 12.37 5.89 -21.91
CA LEU A 47 12.30 5.81 -23.37
C LEU A 47 13.48 6.51 -24.06
N ARG A 48 14.05 7.56 -23.46
CA ARG A 48 15.31 8.17 -23.94
C ARG A 48 16.46 7.18 -23.81
N HIS A 49 16.64 6.56 -22.64
CA HIS A 49 17.68 5.54 -22.44
C HIS A 49 17.51 4.35 -23.39
N LEU A 50 16.27 3.91 -23.60
CA LEU A 50 15.96 2.84 -24.55
C LEU A 50 16.35 3.24 -25.97
N ALA A 51 15.94 4.43 -26.42
CA ALA A 51 16.24 4.97 -27.74
C ALA A 51 17.76 5.04 -27.99
N ASP A 52 18.53 5.50 -27.00
CA ASP A 52 19.99 5.54 -27.06
C ASP A 52 20.61 4.13 -27.12
N ALA A 53 20.08 3.18 -26.33
CA ALA A 53 20.59 1.80 -26.30
C ALA A 53 20.36 1.03 -27.61
N VAL A 54 19.26 1.31 -28.31
CA VAL A 54 18.90 0.65 -29.59
C VAL A 54 19.22 1.49 -30.83
N ASP A 55 19.86 2.65 -30.65
CA ASP A 55 20.21 3.63 -31.71
C ASP A 55 19.01 4.02 -32.60
N LEU A 56 17.88 4.35 -31.96
CA LEU A 56 16.66 4.82 -32.63
C LEU A 56 16.34 6.26 -32.25
N PRO A 57 15.82 7.08 -33.18
CA PRO A 57 15.35 8.40 -32.83
C PRO A 57 14.07 8.33 -31.99
N LEU A 58 14.02 9.14 -30.93
CA LEU A 58 12.82 9.34 -30.11
C LEU A 58 12.04 10.56 -30.58
N PHE A 59 10.73 10.41 -30.73
CA PHE A 59 9.79 11.50 -30.93
C PHE A 59 8.79 11.54 -29.78
N THR A 60 8.52 12.71 -29.23
CA THR A 60 7.52 12.91 -28.18
C THR A 60 6.37 13.77 -28.69
N TRP A 61 5.14 13.30 -28.48
CA TRP A 61 3.92 14.03 -28.78
C TRP A 61 3.21 14.47 -27.50
N THR A 62 2.77 15.73 -27.48
CA THR A 62 1.75 16.21 -26.53
C THR A 62 0.73 17.05 -27.28
N ARG A 63 -0.50 17.14 -26.76
CA ARG A 63 -1.55 17.99 -27.35
C ARG A 63 -1.10 19.45 -27.54
N THR A 64 -0.33 19.97 -26.59
CA THR A 64 0.09 21.38 -26.55
C THR A 64 1.32 21.68 -27.39
N LYS A 65 2.23 20.71 -27.56
CA LYS A 65 3.52 20.93 -28.24
C LYS A 65 3.65 20.17 -29.56
N GLY A 66 2.69 19.34 -29.91
CA GLY A 66 2.73 18.49 -31.11
C GLY A 66 3.83 17.43 -31.04
N LEU A 67 4.09 16.79 -32.17
CA LEU A 67 5.12 15.77 -32.35
C LEU A 67 6.48 16.44 -32.57
N ARG A 68 7.44 16.13 -31.70
CA ARG A 68 8.80 16.70 -31.72
C ARG A 68 9.84 15.60 -31.58
N ARG A 69 10.93 15.70 -32.32
CA ARG A 69 12.10 14.85 -32.09
C ARG A 69 12.77 15.28 -30.79
N ASP A 70 13.17 14.33 -29.97
CA ASP A 70 13.91 14.63 -28.75
C ASP A 70 15.20 15.40 -29.08
N GLY A 71 15.52 16.40 -28.26
CA GLY A 71 16.62 17.35 -28.51
C GLY A 71 16.33 18.48 -29.52
N LEU A 72 15.18 18.49 -30.21
CA LEU A 72 14.78 19.58 -31.13
C LEU A 72 13.54 20.33 -30.62
N GLU A 73 13.54 21.66 -30.77
CA GLU A 73 12.40 22.50 -30.36
C GLU A 73 11.25 22.51 -31.37
N SER A 74 11.56 22.36 -32.67
CA SER A 74 10.59 22.45 -33.75
C SER A 74 9.64 21.24 -33.79
N ALA A 75 8.34 21.51 -33.75
CA ALA A 75 7.30 20.51 -33.94
C ALA A 75 6.97 20.27 -35.41
N VAL A 76 6.57 19.05 -35.72
CA VAL A 76 5.98 18.70 -37.01
C VAL A 76 4.73 19.56 -37.23
N TYR A 77 4.62 20.17 -38.41
CA TYR A 77 3.55 21.12 -38.70
C TYR A 77 2.16 20.48 -38.52
N GLY A 78 1.26 21.16 -37.79
CA GLY A 78 -0.11 20.71 -37.57
C GLY A 78 -0.27 19.47 -36.68
N SER A 79 0.82 18.94 -36.11
CA SER A 79 0.81 17.74 -35.28
C SER A 79 0.25 17.94 -33.88
N THR A 80 -0.24 19.13 -33.50
CA THR A 80 -1.02 19.29 -32.27
C THR A 80 -2.36 18.56 -32.36
N ASP A 81 -2.86 18.34 -33.58
CA ASP A 81 -3.99 17.46 -33.87
C ASP A 81 -3.55 15.99 -33.83
N PRO A 82 -4.19 15.13 -32.99
CA PRO A 82 -3.82 13.72 -32.85
C PRO A 82 -3.86 12.93 -34.16
N SER A 83 -4.90 13.14 -34.97
CA SER A 83 -5.06 12.44 -36.25
C SER A 83 -3.97 12.82 -37.24
N LYS A 84 -3.58 14.10 -37.29
CA LYS A 84 -2.47 14.57 -38.14
C LYS A 84 -1.12 14.06 -37.64
N ALA A 85 -0.91 13.98 -36.32
CA ALA A 85 0.29 13.40 -35.75
C ALA A 85 0.45 11.92 -36.14
N LEU A 86 -0.60 11.12 -35.98
CA LEU A 86 -0.59 9.70 -36.34
C LEU A 86 -0.39 9.48 -37.84
N ALA A 87 -1.01 10.29 -38.71
CA ALA A 87 -0.75 10.22 -40.15
C ALA A 87 0.69 10.59 -40.52
N HIS A 88 1.34 11.49 -39.75
CA HIS A 88 2.75 11.76 -39.96
C HIS A 88 3.62 10.55 -39.60
N VAL A 89 3.30 9.86 -38.49
CA VAL A 89 3.99 8.62 -38.10
C VAL A 89 3.87 7.56 -39.19
N GLU A 90 2.67 7.35 -39.71
CA GLU A 90 2.40 6.43 -40.83
C GLU A 90 3.19 6.81 -42.08
N ALA A 91 3.15 8.08 -42.49
CA ALA A 91 3.80 8.55 -43.71
C ALA A 91 5.34 8.59 -43.63
N SER A 92 5.91 8.66 -42.41
CA SER A 92 7.35 8.80 -42.22
C SER A 92 8.14 7.56 -42.64
N GLY A 93 7.59 6.36 -42.40
CA GLY A 93 8.14 5.09 -42.88
C GLY A 93 9.55 4.74 -42.43
N PHE A 94 10.08 5.33 -41.35
CA PHE A 94 11.41 5.03 -40.83
C PHE A 94 11.39 4.51 -39.38
N PRO A 95 12.34 3.65 -38.99
CA PRO A 95 12.45 3.13 -37.62
C PRO A 95 12.62 4.25 -36.58
N ALA A 96 11.70 4.34 -35.63
CA ALA A 96 11.75 5.32 -34.53
C ALA A 96 10.85 4.89 -33.36
N ILE A 97 11.09 5.51 -32.21
CA ILE A 97 10.22 5.38 -31.03
C ILE A 97 9.34 6.63 -30.96
N TYR A 98 8.02 6.45 -30.99
CA TYR A 98 7.05 7.55 -30.90
C TYR A 98 6.33 7.52 -29.55
N HIS A 99 6.75 8.36 -28.62
CA HIS A 99 6.14 8.53 -27.31
C HIS A 99 4.95 9.49 -27.36
N PHE A 100 3.73 8.97 -27.22
CA PHE A 100 2.50 9.75 -27.15
C PHE A 100 2.04 9.92 -25.70
N ARG A 101 2.03 11.17 -25.23
CA ARG A 101 1.57 11.53 -23.88
C ARG A 101 0.16 12.09 -23.95
N GLY A 102 -0.76 11.47 -23.20
CA GLY A 102 -2.16 11.90 -23.13
C GLY A 102 -3.00 11.61 -24.38
N LEU A 103 -2.52 10.80 -25.33
CA LEU A 103 -3.30 10.41 -26.52
C LEU A 103 -4.56 9.61 -26.15
N GLY A 104 -4.51 8.87 -25.03
CA GLY A 104 -5.62 8.06 -24.52
C GLY A 104 -6.95 8.79 -24.40
N ALA A 105 -6.92 10.06 -24.00
CA ALA A 105 -8.12 10.89 -23.86
C ALA A 105 -8.85 11.16 -25.20
N TYR A 106 -8.22 10.84 -26.33
CA TYR A 106 -8.75 11.05 -27.68
C TYR A 106 -9.10 9.74 -28.40
N LEU A 107 -8.91 8.58 -27.75
CA LEU A 107 -9.17 7.28 -28.37
C LEU A 107 -10.65 6.90 -28.41
N GLU A 108 -11.52 7.70 -27.77
CA GLU A 108 -12.98 7.58 -27.94
C GLU A 108 -13.43 8.00 -29.35
N ASP A 109 -12.62 8.79 -30.07
CA ASP A 109 -12.84 9.10 -31.47
C ASP A 109 -12.38 7.93 -32.34
N ASP A 110 -13.33 7.28 -33.01
CA ASP A 110 -13.08 6.15 -33.91
C ASP A 110 -12.01 6.44 -34.97
N VAL A 111 -11.93 7.68 -35.48
CA VAL A 111 -10.93 8.06 -36.49
C VAL A 111 -9.53 8.05 -35.90
N VAL A 112 -9.37 8.57 -34.68
CA VAL A 112 -8.08 8.57 -33.97
C VAL A 112 -7.69 7.13 -33.62
N GLY A 113 -8.65 6.33 -33.13
CA GLY A 113 -8.45 4.92 -32.82
C GLY A 113 -8.00 4.09 -34.02
N GLN A 114 -8.66 4.25 -35.18
CA GLN A 114 -8.27 3.55 -36.40
C GLN A 114 -6.90 3.98 -36.91
N ARG A 115 -6.59 5.28 -36.90
CA ARG A 115 -5.25 5.78 -37.30
C ARG A 115 -4.15 5.23 -36.40
N LEU A 116 -4.41 5.09 -35.10
CA LEU A 116 -3.47 4.47 -34.18
C LEU A 116 -3.26 2.99 -34.53
N ALA A 117 -4.34 2.26 -34.83
CA ALA A 117 -4.24 0.86 -35.24
C ALA A 117 -3.45 0.69 -36.55
N ASP A 118 -3.67 1.56 -37.53
CA ASP A 118 -2.97 1.54 -38.81
C ASP A 118 -1.48 1.86 -38.64
N ALA A 119 -1.16 2.91 -37.86
CA ALA A 119 0.22 3.23 -37.50
C ALA A 119 0.89 2.08 -36.74
N ALA A 120 0.20 1.45 -35.78
CA ALA A 120 0.72 0.31 -35.03
C ALA A 120 1.06 -0.89 -35.93
N ARG A 121 0.21 -1.21 -36.92
CA ARG A 121 0.47 -2.29 -37.88
C ARG A 121 1.68 -1.99 -38.75
N SER A 122 1.78 -0.77 -39.26
CA SER A 122 2.94 -0.33 -40.06
C SER A 122 4.25 -0.46 -39.29
N TYR A 123 4.24 -0.12 -38.00
CA TYR A 123 5.42 -0.21 -37.14
C TYR A 123 5.74 -1.62 -36.65
N ALA A 124 4.82 -2.58 -36.75
CA ALA A 124 5.14 -3.99 -36.50
C ALA A 124 6.15 -4.53 -37.54
N ASP A 125 6.12 -4.01 -38.77
CA ASP A 125 7.07 -4.40 -39.83
C ASP A 125 8.38 -3.58 -39.79
N LEU A 126 8.41 -2.45 -39.05
CA LEU A 126 9.56 -1.58 -38.89
C LEU A 126 10.30 -1.86 -37.56
N ALA A 127 11.56 -1.41 -37.45
CA ALA A 127 12.34 -1.53 -36.21
C ALA A 127 12.03 -0.37 -35.25
N GLY A 128 10.77 -0.23 -34.83
CA GLY A 128 10.32 0.87 -33.98
C GLY A 128 8.99 0.57 -33.30
N ALA A 129 8.49 1.51 -32.50
CA ALA A 129 7.19 1.36 -31.85
C ALA A 129 6.55 2.70 -31.52
N LEU A 130 5.22 2.69 -31.47
CA LEU A 130 4.43 3.71 -30.82
C LEU A 130 4.30 3.34 -29.34
N VAL A 131 4.64 4.26 -28.44
CA VAL A 131 4.52 4.08 -27.00
C VAL A 131 3.51 5.06 -26.44
N LEU A 132 2.42 4.54 -25.86
CA LEU A 132 1.42 5.35 -25.17
C LEU A 132 1.70 5.34 -23.66
N THR A 133 1.72 6.51 -23.02
CA THR A 133 1.77 6.60 -21.55
C THR A 133 0.48 7.16 -20.98
N GLY A 134 0.06 6.60 -19.84
CA GLY A 134 -1.06 7.11 -19.04
C GLY A 134 -1.55 6.09 -18.01
N GLY A 135 -2.24 6.57 -16.98
CA GLY A 135 -2.85 5.73 -15.97
C GLY A 135 -4.07 4.98 -16.50
N LYS A 136 -4.03 3.64 -16.48
CA LYS A 136 -5.16 2.73 -16.80
C LYS A 136 -5.91 3.10 -18.09
N LEU A 137 -5.18 3.15 -19.21
CA LEU A 137 -5.69 3.50 -20.54
C LEU A 137 -6.72 2.47 -21.05
N ALA A 138 -7.94 2.94 -21.34
CA ALA A 138 -8.95 2.19 -22.07
C ALA A 138 -8.66 2.28 -23.58
N LEU A 139 -8.52 1.14 -24.24
CA LEU A 139 -8.23 1.07 -25.67
C LEU A 139 -9.45 0.50 -26.40
N PRO A 140 -9.80 1.02 -27.59
CA PRO A 140 -10.75 0.36 -28.48
C PRO A 140 -10.30 -1.07 -28.81
N GLU A 141 -11.25 -1.98 -29.05
CA GLU A 141 -10.96 -3.40 -29.31
C GLU A 141 -9.98 -3.60 -30.48
N SER A 142 -10.12 -2.80 -31.53
CA SER A 142 -9.24 -2.82 -32.71
C SER A 142 -7.78 -2.47 -32.41
N VAL A 143 -7.55 -1.62 -31.41
CA VAL A 143 -6.22 -1.19 -30.95
C VAL A 143 -5.68 -2.15 -29.89
N GLY A 144 -6.56 -2.61 -28.99
CA GLY A 144 -6.21 -3.49 -27.88
C GLY A 144 -5.55 -4.80 -28.33
N ALA A 145 -5.98 -5.37 -29.45
CA ALA A 145 -5.39 -6.59 -30.01
C ALA A 145 -3.95 -6.41 -30.54
N LEU A 146 -3.53 -5.18 -30.81
CA LEU A 146 -2.21 -4.83 -31.34
C LEU A 146 -1.23 -4.36 -30.26
N ALA A 147 -1.73 -4.02 -29.07
CA ALA A 147 -0.97 -3.37 -28.03
C ALA A 147 -0.35 -4.38 -27.05
N ALA A 148 0.97 -4.32 -26.85
CA ALA A 148 1.59 -4.89 -25.66
C ALA A 148 1.39 -3.92 -24.48
N ARG A 149 0.96 -4.44 -23.33
CA ARG A 149 0.85 -3.63 -22.09
C ARG A 149 2.03 -3.94 -21.18
N LEU A 150 2.69 -2.90 -20.70
CA LEU A 150 3.71 -2.96 -19.68
C LEU A 150 3.34 -1.97 -18.58
N ARG A 151 3.36 -2.41 -17.33
CA ARG A 151 3.19 -1.51 -16.18
C ARG A 151 4.56 -1.07 -15.70
N LEU A 152 4.76 0.23 -15.52
CA LEU A 152 6.01 0.73 -14.94
C LEU A 152 5.96 0.51 -13.42
N PRO A 153 6.85 -0.29 -12.82
CA PRO A 153 6.90 -0.49 -11.37
C PRO A 153 7.31 0.81 -10.67
N ALA A 154 7.10 0.92 -9.35
CA ALA A 154 7.58 2.06 -8.57
C ALA A 154 9.11 2.25 -8.71
N PRO A 155 9.65 3.46 -8.44
CA PRO A 155 11.09 3.70 -8.56
C PRO A 155 11.91 2.77 -7.65
N GLY A 156 12.98 2.20 -8.21
CA GLY A 156 13.90 1.34 -7.47
C GLY A 156 14.94 2.12 -6.67
N VAL A 157 15.65 1.42 -5.78
CA VAL A 157 16.74 2.01 -4.95
C VAL A 157 17.82 2.68 -5.82
N ALA A 158 18.18 2.06 -6.96
CA ALA A 158 19.14 2.62 -7.90
C ALA A 158 18.66 3.97 -8.49
N GLU A 159 17.38 4.10 -8.83
CA GLU A 159 16.84 5.34 -9.39
C GLU A 159 16.82 6.47 -8.35
N TYR A 160 16.52 6.16 -7.08
CA TYR A 160 16.63 7.14 -5.99
C TYR A 160 18.08 7.55 -5.74
N ALA A 161 19.03 6.61 -5.82
CA ALA A 161 20.45 6.90 -5.69
C ALA A 161 20.94 7.83 -6.82
N ASP A 162 20.56 7.54 -8.07
CA ASP A 162 20.89 8.38 -9.22
C ASP A 162 20.26 9.77 -9.11
N LEU A 163 19.02 9.86 -8.61
CA LEU A 163 18.36 11.13 -8.34
C LEU A 163 19.15 11.95 -7.29
N LEU A 164 19.52 11.32 -6.18
CA LEU A 164 20.29 11.95 -5.11
C LEU A 164 21.63 12.47 -5.63
N ASP A 165 22.37 11.65 -6.36
CA ASP A 165 23.69 12.00 -6.89
C ASP A 165 23.61 13.17 -7.89
N ARG A 166 22.59 13.18 -8.76
CA ARG A 166 22.32 14.31 -9.66
C ARG A 166 21.98 15.58 -8.90
N LEU A 167 21.11 15.53 -7.90
CA LEU A 167 20.72 16.69 -7.11
C LEU A 167 21.90 17.29 -6.35
N VAL A 168 22.71 16.44 -5.71
CA VAL A 168 23.91 16.87 -4.99
C VAL A 168 24.89 17.55 -5.95
N ARG A 169 25.10 17.00 -7.15
CA ARG A 169 25.97 17.62 -8.17
C ARG A 169 25.44 18.98 -8.61
N ASP A 170 24.17 19.05 -9.00
CA ASP A 170 23.54 20.27 -9.54
C ASP A 170 23.50 21.40 -8.48
N LEU A 171 23.29 21.04 -7.20
CA LEU A 171 23.29 22.01 -6.10
C LEU A 171 24.71 22.44 -5.70
N ARG A 172 25.72 21.56 -5.79
CA ARG A 172 27.14 21.94 -5.60
C ARG A 172 27.65 22.91 -6.67
N GLU A 173 27.13 22.83 -7.89
CA GLU A 173 27.44 23.80 -8.95
C GLU A 173 26.84 25.18 -8.66
N ARG A 174 25.68 25.23 -8.00
CA ARG A 174 24.93 26.46 -7.68
C ARG A 174 25.27 27.07 -6.31
N GLY A 175 25.89 26.33 -5.40
CA GLY A 175 26.18 26.75 -4.03
C GLY A 175 27.08 25.79 -3.25
N ARG A 176 27.34 26.08 -1.96
CA ARG A 176 28.20 25.23 -1.11
C ARG A 176 27.38 24.16 -0.38
N VAL A 177 26.89 23.15 -1.09
CA VAL A 177 26.28 21.97 -0.45
C VAL A 177 27.35 21.04 0.12
N ARG A 178 27.24 20.72 1.41
CA ARG A 178 28.08 19.72 2.09
C ARG A 178 27.29 18.44 2.31
N VAL A 179 27.85 17.30 1.92
CA VAL A 179 27.24 15.99 2.19
C VAL A 179 28.06 15.31 3.28
N GLU A 180 27.39 14.99 4.37
CA GLU A 180 27.97 14.45 5.62
C GLU A 180 27.35 13.09 5.96
N LEU A 181 26.79 12.38 4.96
CA LEU A 181 26.26 11.03 5.10
C LEU A 181 27.36 9.98 4.94
N VAL A 182 27.39 8.99 5.84
CA VAL A 182 28.12 7.72 5.59
C VAL A 182 27.27 6.76 4.75
N ASP A 183 27.85 5.67 4.27
CA ASP A 183 27.16 4.68 3.42
C ASP A 183 25.89 4.11 4.10
N GLU A 184 25.93 3.89 5.42
CA GLU A 184 24.78 3.44 6.20
C GLU A 184 23.65 4.48 6.22
N ASP A 185 23.98 5.77 6.40
CA ASP A 185 22.98 6.84 6.40
C ASP A 185 22.40 7.06 5.01
N ARG A 186 23.21 6.92 3.96
CA ARG A 186 22.74 6.96 2.56
C ARG A 186 21.75 5.82 2.31
N ALA A 187 22.04 4.61 2.75
CA ALA A 187 21.13 3.47 2.61
C ALA A 187 19.79 3.73 3.33
N ARG A 188 19.85 4.23 4.57
CA ARG A 188 18.65 4.60 5.35
C ARG A 188 17.85 5.73 4.71
N LEU A 189 18.51 6.72 4.11
CA LEU A 189 17.86 7.79 3.37
C LEU A 189 17.09 7.23 2.15
N LEU A 190 17.72 6.36 1.36
CA LEU A 190 17.08 5.73 0.21
C LEU A 190 15.87 4.85 0.63
N GLU A 191 15.98 4.11 1.74
CA GLU A 191 14.87 3.36 2.33
C GLU A 191 13.70 4.29 2.71
N ARG A 192 13.99 5.47 3.28
CA ARG A 192 12.97 6.46 3.64
C ARG A 192 12.29 7.05 2.40
N LEU A 193 12.97 7.17 1.26
CA LEU A 193 12.39 7.64 0.00
C LEU A 193 11.53 6.59 -0.72
N HIS A 194 11.72 5.30 -0.40
CA HIS A 194 11.00 4.20 -1.03
C HIS A 194 9.48 4.42 -1.04
N GLY A 195 8.86 4.21 -2.20
CA GLY A 195 7.43 4.40 -2.43
C GLY A 195 6.99 5.82 -2.82
N LEU A 196 7.88 6.81 -2.75
CA LEU A 196 7.65 8.13 -3.34
C LEU A 196 7.88 8.11 -4.86
N THR A 197 7.15 8.91 -5.62
CA THR A 197 7.51 9.16 -7.03
C THR A 197 8.87 9.87 -7.10
N LEU A 198 9.59 9.78 -8.22
CA LEU A 198 10.87 10.49 -8.35
C LEU A 198 10.70 12.00 -8.18
N LEU A 199 9.57 12.57 -8.61
CA LEU A 199 9.26 13.99 -8.44
C LEU A 199 8.99 14.35 -6.97
N GLU A 200 8.29 13.49 -6.23
CA GLU A 200 8.08 13.67 -4.79
C GLU A 200 9.40 13.61 -4.04
N ALA A 201 10.22 12.58 -4.31
CA ALA A 201 11.55 12.42 -3.74
C ALA A 201 12.45 13.63 -4.05
N GLU A 202 12.43 14.11 -5.31
CA GLU A 202 13.20 15.27 -5.74
C GLU A 202 12.84 16.52 -4.93
N LYS A 203 11.53 16.79 -4.77
CA LYS A 203 11.04 17.93 -4.00
C LYS A 203 11.42 17.84 -2.53
N VAL A 204 11.28 16.65 -1.93
CA VAL A 204 11.63 16.42 -0.52
C VAL A 204 13.12 16.64 -0.31
N LEU A 205 13.98 15.96 -1.08
CA LEU A 205 15.44 16.11 -1.00
C LEU A 205 15.89 17.53 -1.27
N THR A 206 15.33 18.19 -2.29
CA THR A 206 15.71 19.58 -2.60
C THR A 206 15.37 20.53 -1.46
N ARG A 207 14.19 20.38 -0.84
CA ARG A 207 13.77 21.23 0.28
C ARG A 207 14.75 21.10 1.45
N VAL A 208 14.98 19.86 1.88
CA VAL A 208 15.89 19.50 2.98
C VAL A 208 17.29 20.08 2.74
N ILE A 209 17.88 19.82 1.57
CA ILE A 209 19.25 20.27 1.26
C ILE A 209 19.35 21.80 1.15
N VAL A 210 18.32 22.48 0.66
CA VAL A 210 18.35 23.93 0.43
C VAL A 210 18.13 24.70 1.73
N GLU A 211 17.46 24.12 2.73
CA GLU A 211 17.13 24.79 3.99
C GLU A 211 18.37 25.24 4.76
N ASP A 212 19.40 24.40 4.84
CA ASP A 212 20.64 24.70 5.56
C ASP A 212 21.92 24.52 4.72
N GLY A 213 21.80 24.05 3.47
CA GLY A 213 22.92 23.79 2.57
C GLY A 213 23.71 22.53 2.92
N ARG A 214 23.16 21.60 3.69
CA ARG A 214 23.81 20.37 4.13
C ARG A 214 22.91 19.17 3.88
N LEU A 215 23.52 17.99 3.86
CA LEU A 215 22.83 16.72 3.85
C LEU A 215 23.51 15.80 4.85
N GLY A 216 22.91 15.64 6.03
CA GLY A 216 23.43 14.90 7.18
C GLY A 216 22.41 13.93 7.79
N PRO A 217 22.82 13.17 8.83
CA PRO A 217 21.95 12.21 9.51
C PRO A 217 20.66 12.80 10.11
N GLU A 218 20.67 14.09 10.47
CA GLU A 218 19.54 14.85 10.99
C GLU A 218 18.39 14.99 9.99
N ASP A 219 18.71 15.04 8.71
CA ASP A 219 17.75 15.24 7.62
C ASP A 219 16.89 14.00 7.35
N LEU A 220 17.36 12.83 7.78
CA LEU A 220 16.63 11.59 7.63
C LEU A 220 15.24 11.71 8.26
N ASP A 221 15.14 12.30 9.45
CA ASP A 221 13.86 12.44 10.17
C ASP A 221 12.92 13.44 9.48
N GLU A 222 13.47 14.50 8.88
CA GLU A 222 12.68 15.43 8.06
C GLU A 222 12.13 14.77 6.79
N VAL A 223 12.95 13.94 6.11
CA VAL A 223 12.51 13.15 4.95
C VAL A 223 11.40 12.17 5.33
N LEU A 224 11.49 11.56 6.51
CA LEU A 224 10.47 10.65 7.02
C LEU A 224 9.16 11.38 7.32
N GLU A 225 9.23 12.57 7.92
CA GLU A 225 8.07 13.43 8.17
C GLU A 225 7.42 13.88 6.85
N ALA A 226 8.23 14.32 5.87
CA ALA A 226 7.73 14.70 4.55
C ALA A 226 7.04 13.52 3.83
N LYS A 227 7.59 12.31 3.92
CA LYS A 227 6.94 11.09 3.41
C LYS A 227 5.61 10.85 4.11
N ARG A 228 5.58 11.00 5.44
CA ARG A 228 4.34 10.84 6.21
C ARG A 228 3.27 11.82 5.75
N ASP A 229 3.61 13.09 5.59
CA ASP A 229 2.68 14.12 5.11
C ASP A 229 2.13 13.80 3.71
N LEU A 230 2.98 13.30 2.80
CA LEU A 230 2.56 12.90 1.45
C LEU A 230 1.56 11.73 1.48
N VAL A 231 1.81 10.73 2.33
CA VAL A 231 0.94 9.56 2.48
C VAL A 231 -0.39 9.94 3.16
N GLU A 232 -0.34 10.80 4.18
CA GLU A 232 -1.50 11.24 4.96
C GLU A 232 -2.30 12.36 4.28
N ARG A 233 -1.79 12.97 3.20
CA ARG A 233 -2.36 14.16 2.52
C ARG A 233 -3.86 14.06 2.20
N ASP A 234 -4.30 12.91 1.69
CA ASP A 234 -5.68 12.73 1.28
C ASP A 234 -6.62 12.40 2.47
N GLY A 235 -6.03 12.17 3.65
CA GLY A 235 -6.68 11.81 4.90
C GLY A 235 -7.16 10.36 4.97
N LEU A 236 -6.87 9.55 3.95
CA LEU A 236 -7.36 8.17 3.82
C LEU A 236 -6.50 7.17 4.59
N LEU A 237 -5.20 7.42 4.69
CA LEU A 237 -4.24 6.55 5.33
C LEU A 237 -3.56 7.30 6.48
N GLU A 238 -3.21 6.58 7.55
CA GLU A 238 -2.25 7.02 8.56
C GLU A 238 -0.97 6.20 8.41
N TYR A 239 0.18 6.86 8.39
CA TYR A 239 1.47 6.19 8.19
C TYR A 239 2.22 6.07 9.51
N ARG A 240 2.73 4.86 9.79
CA ARG A 240 3.61 4.58 10.91
C ARG A 240 4.90 3.93 10.36
N PRO A 241 6.08 4.49 10.67
CA PRO A 241 7.34 3.93 10.21
C PRO A 241 7.62 2.56 10.84
N SER A 242 8.48 1.77 10.19
CA SER A 242 9.05 0.55 10.76
C SER A 242 9.79 0.86 12.07
N GLY A 243 9.81 -0.11 13.00
CA GLY A 243 10.58 0.00 14.25
C GLY A 243 9.92 0.81 15.37
N ALA A 244 8.71 1.33 15.18
CA ALA A 244 7.93 1.96 16.25
C ALA A 244 7.35 0.90 17.23
N GLY A 245 8.20 0.37 18.11
CA GLY A 245 7.86 -0.35 19.35
C GLY A 245 7.17 -1.72 19.17
N LEU A 246 7.89 -2.80 19.52
CA LEU A 246 7.47 -4.20 19.35
C LEU A 246 6.78 -4.80 20.60
N ASP A 247 6.51 -4.00 21.64
CA ASP A 247 6.29 -4.54 23.00
C ASP A 247 4.83 -4.75 23.42
N GLU A 248 3.86 -4.67 22.50
CA GLU A 248 2.49 -4.32 22.90
C GLU A 248 1.43 -5.44 22.90
N VAL A 249 1.77 -6.72 22.70
CA VAL A 249 0.75 -7.77 22.60
C VAL A 249 1.09 -9.00 23.46
N ALA A 250 0.76 -8.94 24.75
CA ALA A 250 1.07 -10.01 25.71
C ALA A 250 0.24 -11.30 25.53
N ASP A 251 -0.92 -11.19 24.90
CA ASP A 251 -1.82 -12.29 24.53
C ASP A 251 -1.62 -12.60 23.03
N LEU A 252 -2.15 -13.70 22.48
CA LEU A 252 -2.08 -14.11 21.05
C LEU A 252 -0.90 -15.03 20.65
N ALA A 253 -0.65 -16.12 21.38
CA ALA A 253 0.48 -17.01 21.12
C ALA A 253 0.36 -17.73 19.77
N ALA A 254 -0.83 -18.23 19.43
CA ALA A 254 -1.09 -18.94 18.18
C ALA A 254 -0.90 -18.03 16.96
N LEU A 255 -1.39 -16.79 17.02
CA LEU A 255 -1.19 -15.80 15.98
C LEU A 255 0.31 -15.47 15.81
N ARG A 256 1.04 -15.25 16.91
CA ARG A 256 2.48 -14.98 16.87
C ARG A 256 3.26 -16.10 16.19
N ALA A 257 3.01 -17.35 16.57
CA ALA A 257 3.66 -18.51 15.95
C ALA A 257 3.42 -18.56 14.43
N TRP A 258 2.18 -18.33 14.01
CA TRP A 258 1.80 -18.31 12.59
C TRP A 258 2.47 -17.18 11.80
N LEU A 259 2.64 -16.00 12.42
CA LEU A 259 3.31 -14.85 11.81
C LEU A 259 4.83 -15.03 11.70
N GLU A 260 5.47 -15.68 12.68
CA GLU A 260 6.91 -15.94 12.64
C GLU A 260 7.30 -16.89 11.49
N GLU A 261 6.48 -17.89 11.17
CA GLU A 261 6.71 -18.77 10.02
C GLU A 261 6.75 -18.00 8.68
N ARG A 262 6.01 -16.89 8.58
CA ARG A 262 5.87 -16.08 7.35
C ARG A 262 6.85 -14.93 7.28
N LYS A 263 7.44 -14.54 8.41
CA LYS A 263 8.45 -13.48 8.50
C LYS A 263 9.62 -13.71 7.56
N ALA A 264 10.03 -14.97 7.36
CA ALA A 264 11.12 -15.34 6.47
C ALA A 264 10.90 -14.87 5.02
N PHE A 265 9.64 -14.76 4.56
CA PHE A 265 9.32 -14.27 3.22
C PHE A 265 9.81 -12.83 3.01
N PHE A 266 9.63 -11.96 4.00
CA PHE A 266 9.98 -10.53 3.89
C PHE A 266 11.47 -10.26 4.11
N HIS A 267 12.19 -11.16 4.79
CA HIS A 267 13.65 -11.05 4.95
C HIS A 267 14.44 -11.51 3.71
N ASP A 268 13.96 -12.52 3.00
CA ASP A 268 14.59 -13.00 1.76
C ASP A 268 13.53 -13.32 0.68
N PRO A 269 12.93 -12.29 0.06
CA PRO A 269 11.85 -12.48 -0.92
C PRO A 269 12.31 -13.25 -2.16
N ALA A 270 13.56 -13.06 -2.59
CA ALA A 270 14.11 -13.73 -3.78
C ALA A 270 14.19 -15.24 -3.56
N ARG A 271 14.75 -15.68 -2.42
CA ARG A 271 14.79 -17.09 -2.06
C ARG A 271 13.38 -17.66 -1.86
N ALA A 272 12.51 -16.94 -1.17
CA ALA A 272 11.14 -17.38 -0.92
C ALA A 272 10.37 -17.63 -2.23
N ARG A 273 10.46 -16.71 -3.19
CA ARG A 273 9.87 -16.87 -4.53
C ARG A 273 10.50 -18.03 -5.30
N SER A 274 11.83 -18.20 -5.24
CA SER A 274 12.51 -19.33 -5.88
C SER A 274 12.12 -20.70 -5.32
N PHE A 275 11.74 -20.75 -4.03
CA PHE A 275 11.20 -21.94 -3.37
C PHE A 275 9.74 -22.22 -3.76
N GLY A 276 9.07 -21.29 -4.44
CA GLY A 276 7.66 -21.39 -4.81
C GLY A 276 6.71 -20.92 -3.70
N LEU A 277 7.17 -20.15 -2.72
CA LEU A 277 6.28 -19.54 -1.73
C LEU A 277 5.51 -18.38 -2.36
N PRO A 278 4.17 -18.39 -2.29
CA PRO A 278 3.39 -17.19 -2.61
C PRO A 278 3.61 -16.13 -1.52
N ALA A 279 3.49 -14.85 -1.91
CA ALA A 279 3.52 -13.75 -0.96
C ALA A 279 2.36 -13.90 0.06
N PRO A 280 2.62 -13.74 1.38
CA PRO A 280 1.58 -13.75 2.40
C PRO A 280 0.53 -12.68 2.11
N ARG A 281 -0.74 -13.08 2.05
CA ARG A 281 -1.82 -12.17 1.66
C ARG A 281 -2.37 -11.36 2.82
N GLY A 282 -2.53 -11.95 3.98
CA GLY A 282 -3.17 -11.25 5.08
C GLY A 282 -4.01 -12.12 5.98
N ILE A 283 -4.50 -11.50 7.06
CA ILE A 283 -5.32 -12.12 8.08
C ILE A 283 -6.56 -11.30 8.37
N LEU A 284 -7.64 -11.98 8.75
CA LEU A 284 -8.84 -11.36 9.32
C LEU A 284 -8.90 -11.70 10.81
N LEU A 285 -8.87 -10.67 11.66
CA LEU A 285 -9.00 -10.76 13.11
C LEU A 285 -10.46 -10.50 13.50
N LEU A 286 -11.18 -11.57 13.83
CA LEU A 286 -12.53 -11.51 14.38
C LEU A 286 -12.44 -11.65 15.89
N GLY A 287 -13.31 -10.98 16.66
CA GLY A 287 -13.24 -11.20 18.10
C GLY A 287 -13.99 -10.21 18.94
N VAL A 288 -13.98 -10.48 20.25
CA VAL A 288 -14.63 -9.61 21.23
C VAL A 288 -13.98 -8.21 21.22
N PRO A 289 -14.77 -7.12 21.23
CA PRO A 289 -14.23 -5.76 21.33
C PRO A 289 -13.27 -5.62 22.52
N GLY A 290 -12.23 -4.81 22.37
CA GLY A 290 -11.29 -4.55 23.48
C GLY A 290 -10.25 -5.66 23.76
N CYS A 291 -10.23 -6.75 22.99
CA CYS A 291 -9.29 -7.87 23.19
C CYS A 291 -8.00 -7.77 22.35
N GLY A 292 -7.60 -6.55 21.96
CA GLY A 292 -6.27 -6.34 21.37
C GLY A 292 -6.13 -6.53 19.85
N LYS A 293 -7.21 -6.77 19.10
CA LYS A 293 -7.17 -6.92 17.62
C LYS A 293 -6.38 -5.79 16.90
N SER A 294 -6.65 -4.55 17.27
CA SER A 294 -5.96 -3.36 16.73
C SER A 294 -4.48 -3.31 17.13
N LEU A 295 -4.13 -3.79 18.33
CA LEU A 295 -2.74 -3.91 18.78
C LEU A 295 -2.00 -5.02 18.03
N SER A 296 -2.67 -6.13 17.70
CA SER A 296 -2.12 -7.22 16.89
C SER A 296 -1.60 -6.73 15.54
N ALA A 297 -2.36 -5.86 14.86
CA ALA A 297 -1.95 -5.30 13.57
C ALA A 297 -0.64 -4.51 13.68
N ARG A 298 -0.49 -3.72 14.75
CA ARG A 298 0.74 -2.95 15.04
C ARG A 298 1.90 -3.88 15.35
N ALA A 299 1.66 -4.94 16.11
CA ALA A 299 2.68 -5.93 16.44
C ALA A 299 3.18 -6.72 15.21
N VAL A 300 2.32 -6.99 14.22
CA VAL A 300 2.74 -7.63 12.95
C VAL A 300 3.76 -6.76 12.23
N ALA A 301 3.45 -5.48 12.04
CA ALA A 301 4.35 -4.54 11.37
C ALA A 301 5.68 -4.39 12.14
N GLY A 302 5.61 -4.30 13.46
CA GLY A 302 6.78 -4.30 14.33
C GLY A 302 7.65 -5.55 14.17
N SER A 303 7.08 -6.76 14.30
CA SER A 303 7.83 -8.02 14.20
C SER A 303 8.53 -8.17 12.86
N TRP A 304 7.88 -7.76 11.77
CA TRP A 304 8.43 -7.89 10.43
C TRP A 304 9.28 -6.70 10.01
N THR A 305 9.49 -5.71 10.88
CA THR A 305 10.21 -4.46 10.59
C THR A 305 9.67 -3.73 9.35
N LEU A 306 8.36 -3.82 9.12
CA LEU A 306 7.68 -3.19 7.99
C LEU A 306 6.95 -1.92 8.44
N PRO A 307 6.78 -0.93 7.54
CA PRO A 307 5.87 0.17 7.79
C PRO A 307 4.43 -0.33 7.97
N LEU A 308 3.63 0.44 8.70
CA LEU A 308 2.20 0.21 8.91
C LEU A 308 1.39 1.35 8.31
N LEU A 309 0.46 1.00 7.44
CA LEU A 309 -0.58 1.88 6.94
C LEU A 309 -1.90 1.53 7.62
N LYS A 310 -2.55 2.50 8.26
CA LYS A 310 -3.90 2.33 8.78
C LYS A 310 -4.91 2.97 7.83
N LEU A 311 -5.84 2.17 7.34
CA LEU A 311 -7.04 2.61 6.61
C LEU A 311 -8.23 2.56 7.57
N ASP A 312 -8.87 3.71 7.81
CA ASP A 312 -10.16 3.78 8.49
C ASP A 312 -11.28 3.78 7.42
N PRO A 313 -12.07 2.70 7.32
CA PRO A 313 -13.11 2.61 6.30
C PRO A 313 -14.16 3.72 6.39
N SER A 314 -14.38 4.29 7.58
CA SER A 314 -15.31 5.41 7.78
C SER A 314 -14.90 6.63 6.97
N ARG A 315 -13.60 6.81 6.71
CA ARG A 315 -13.07 7.92 5.91
C ARG A 315 -13.31 7.79 4.42
N LEU A 316 -13.61 6.58 3.93
CA LEU A 316 -13.94 6.35 2.52
C LEU A 316 -15.29 6.98 2.14
N TYR A 317 -16.23 7.03 3.08
CA TYR A 317 -17.61 7.46 2.87
C TYR A 317 -17.86 8.96 3.13
N ASN A 318 -16.95 9.64 3.84
CA ASN A 318 -17.16 11.01 4.33
C ASN A 318 -16.90 12.13 3.30
N LYS A 319 -16.41 11.81 2.09
CA LYS A 319 -16.15 12.80 1.03
C LYS A 319 -16.95 12.41 -0.21
N PHE A 320 -18.07 13.12 -0.44
CA PHE A 320 -18.96 13.12 -1.61
C PHE A 320 -19.38 11.77 -2.23
N VAL A 321 -20.70 11.57 -2.39
CA VAL A 321 -21.28 10.41 -3.08
C VAL A 321 -20.73 10.31 -4.51
N GLY A 322 -19.92 9.28 -4.79
CA GLY A 322 -19.22 9.05 -6.07
C GLY A 322 -17.68 8.99 -5.98
N GLU A 323 -17.08 9.47 -4.88
CA GLU A 323 -15.62 9.43 -4.67
C GLU A 323 -15.13 8.19 -3.92
N THR A 324 -16.01 7.41 -3.28
CA THR A 324 -15.64 6.28 -2.40
C THR A 324 -14.75 5.23 -3.09
N GLU A 325 -15.10 4.82 -4.32
CA GLU A 325 -14.30 3.85 -5.07
C GLU A 325 -12.95 4.43 -5.49
N ARG A 326 -12.93 5.71 -5.90
CA ARG A 326 -11.70 6.43 -6.23
C ARG A 326 -10.80 6.59 -5.00
N ASN A 327 -11.38 6.84 -3.83
CA ASN A 327 -10.66 6.94 -2.56
C ASN A 327 -10.06 5.59 -2.17
N PHE A 328 -10.85 4.52 -2.24
CA PHE A 328 -10.38 3.17 -1.97
C PHE A 328 -9.24 2.77 -2.92
N ARG A 329 -9.39 3.08 -4.21
CA ARG A 329 -8.36 2.84 -5.24
C ARG A 329 -7.07 3.61 -4.96
N ARG A 330 -7.15 4.91 -4.64
CA ARG A 330 -5.98 5.72 -4.26
C ARG A 330 -5.27 5.17 -3.02
N ALA A 331 -6.02 4.77 -2.00
CA ALA A 331 -5.46 4.22 -0.78
C ALA A 331 -4.73 2.89 -1.02
N THR A 332 -5.30 2.02 -1.86
CA THR A 332 -4.69 0.75 -2.23
C THR A 332 -3.47 0.92 -3.14
N GLU A 333 -3.53 1.79 -4.15
CA GLU A 333 -2.38 2.13 -5.01
C GLU A 333 -1.21 2.72 -4.18
N MET A 334 -1.51 3.55 -3.18
CA MET A 334 -0.49 4.04 -2.25
C MET A 334 0.13 2.91 -1.41
N ALA A 335 -0.68 1.95 -0.95
CA ALA A 335 -0.16 0.78 -0.23
C ALA A 335 0.73 -0.11 -1.11
N GLU A 336 0.36 -0.32 -2.38
CA GLU A 336 1.16 -1.08 -3.34
C GLU A 336 2.50 -0.37 -3.64
N ARG A 337 2.50 0.95 -3.79
CA ARG A 337 3.73 1.74 -3.96
C ARG A 337 4.67 1.65 -2.77
N LEU A 338 4.14 1.57 -1.56
CA LEU A 338 4.92 1.47 -0.32
C LEU A 338 5.33 0.04 0.02
N ALA A 339 4.92 -0.96 -0.77
CA ALA A 339 5.25 -2.35 -0.50
C ALA A 339 6.78 -2.57 -0.47
N PRO A 340 7.32 -3.38 0.46
CA PRO A 340 6.59 -4.23 1.42
C PRO A 340 6.00 -3.44 2.60
N VAL A 341 4.73 -3.66 2.91
CA VAL A 341 3.99 -2.89 3.94
C VAL A 341 2.88 -3.73 4.58
N VAL A 342 2.57 -3.42 5.83
CA VAL A 342 1.35 -3.93 6.49
C VAL A 342 0.23 -2.90 6.30
N LEU A 343 -0.87 -3.30 5.65
CA LEU A 343 -2.09 -2.49 5.55
C LEU A 343 -3.10 -2.98 6.60
N TRP A 344 -3.31 -2.19 7.64
CA TRP A 344 -4.34 -2.42 8.63
C TRP A 344 -5.65 -1.73 8.25
N ILE A 345 -6.70 -2.52 8.09
CA ILE A 345 -8.07 -2.05 7.87
C ILE A 345 -8.85 -2.28 9.16
N ASP A 346 -9.13 -1.21 9.89
CA ASP A 346 -9.79 -1.30 11.20
C ASP A 346 -11.31 -1.33 11.07
N GLU A 347 -11.96 -2.24 11.79
CA GLU A 347 -13.42 -2.40 11.82
C GLU A 347 -14.03 -2.44 10.42
N ILE A 348 -13.54 -3.39 9.62
CA ILE A 348 -13.87 -3.51 8.20
C ILE A 348 -15.38 -3.69 7.96
N GLU A 349 -16.12 -4.19 8.94
CA GLU A 349 -17.58 -4.26 8.92
C GLU A 349 -18.25 -2.88 8.82
N LYS A 350 -17.60 -1.80 9.26
CA LYS A 350 -18.12 -0.43 9.12
C LYS A 350 -18.14 0.02 7.67
N ALA A 351 -17.19 -0.45 6.86
CA ALA A 351 -17.19 -0.22 5.43
C ALA A 351 -18.42 -0.82 4.78
N PHE A 352 -18.80 -2.03 5.20
CA PHE A 352 -19.81 -2.84 4.50
C PHE A 352 -21.19 -2.82 5.14
N ALA A 353 -21.32 -2.33 6.38
CA ALA A 353 -22.61 -2.16 7.06
C ALA A 353 -23.53 -1.15 6.37
N ALA A 354 -22.98 -0.23 5.57
CA ALA A 354 -23.75 0.73 4.76
C ALA A 354 -24.41 0.09 3.53
N ALA A 355 -24.14 -1.17 3.22
CA ALA A 355 -24.76 -1.88 2.09
C ALA A 355 -26.26 -2.23 2.27
N GLY A 356 -26.89 -1.82 3.39
CA GLY A 356 -28.34 -1.88 3.60
C GLY A 356 -29.11 -0.88 2.72
N GLU A 357 -30.44 -1.03 2.67
CA GLU A 357 -31.44 -0.50 1.69
C GLU A 357 -31.41 1.01 1.29
N GLY A 358 -30.41 1.81 1.65
CA GLY A 358 -30.31 3.25 1.35
C GLY A 358 -29.13 3.72 0.47
N ASP A 359 -28.13 2.89 0.12
CA ASP A 359 -26.84 3.35 -0.46
C ASP A 359 -26.71 3.19 -2.00
N GLY A 360 -27.80 2.87 -2.72
CA GLY A 360 -27.78 2.82 -4.20
C GLY A 360 -26.72 1.89 -4.82
N GLY A 361 -26.24 0.89 -4.06
CA GLY A 361 -25.23 -0.08 -4.50
C GLY A 361 -23.77 0.40 -4.44
N VAL A 362 -23.47 1.56 -3.86
CA VAL A 362 -22.08 2.09 -3.75
C VAL A 362 -21.22 1.15 -2.90
N SER A 363 -21.67 0.77 -1.71
CA SER A 363 -20.93 -0.15 -0.83
C SER A 363 -20.66 -1.51 -1.48
N MET A 364 -21.57 -2.03 -2.30
CA MET A 364 -21.36 -3.29 -3.03
C MET A 364 -20.30 -3.16 -4.13
N ARG A 365 -20.21 -2.01 -4.82
CA ARG A 365 -19.13 -1.75 -5.79
C ARG A 365 -17.78 -1.62 -5.12
N VAL A 366 -17.72 -0.94 -3.97
CA VAL A 366 -16.48 -0.82 -3.18
C VAL A 366 -16.04 -2.18 -2.66
N LEU A 367 -16.98 -3.01 -2.18
CA LEU A 367 -16.70 -4.40 -1.79
C LEU A 367 -16.14 -5.21 -2.96
N GLY A 368 -16.76 -5.12 -4.14
CA GLY A 368 -16.26 -5.78 -5.35
C GLY A 368 -14.83 -5.35 -5.68
N SER A 369 -14.55 -4.05 -5.62
CA SER A 369 -13.21 -3.48 -5.84
C SER A 369 -12.21 -3.98 -4.81
N PHE A 370 -12.58 -4.02 -3.53
CA PHE A 370 -11.73 -4.54 -2.45
C PHE A 370 -11.43 -6.03 -2.61
N LEU A 371 -12.45 -6.83 -2.94
CA LEU A 371 -12.28 -8.27 -3.15
C LEU A 371 -11.35 -8.54 -4.34
N SER A 372 -11.59 -7.88 -5.48
CA SER A 372 -10.72 -8.00 -6.65
C SER A 372 -9.29 -7.58 -6.32
N TRP A 373 -9.11 -6.46 -5.61
CA TRP A 373 -7.79 -6.01 -5.17
C TRP A 373 -7.11 -7.01 -4.22
N LEU A 374 -7.82 -7.60 -3.25
CA LEU A 374 -7.25 -8.65 -2.39
C LEU A 374 -6.73 -9.86 -3.19
N GLN A 375 -7.30 -10.14 -4.35
CA GLN A 375 -6.87 -11.23 -5.23
C GLN A 375 -5.70 -10.85 -6.14
N ASP A 376 -5.79 -9.69 -6.77
CA ASP A 376 -4.96 -9.32 -7.92
C ASP A 376 -3.96 -8.21 -7.61
N ARG A 377 -3.85 -7.76 -6.35
CA ARG A 377 -2.91 -6.71 -5.97
C ARG A 377 -1.47 -7.06 -6.31
N GLU A 378 -0.74 -6.03 -6.65
CA GLU A 378 0.70 -6.08 -6.87
C GLU A 378 1.46 -5.66 -5.62
N GLY A 379 2.73 -6.06 -5.54
CA GLY A 379 3.56 -5.76 -4.38
C GLY A 379 3.25 -6.60 -3.15
N ASP A 380 4.22 -6.65 -2.25
CA ASP A 380 4.17 -7.44 -1.02
C ASP A 380 3.41 -6.68 0.09
N VAL A 381 2.11 -6.45 -0.13
CA VAL A 381 1.19 -5.82 0.83
C VAL A 381 0.52 -6.90 1.69
N PHE A 382 0.78 -6.91 2.99
CA PHE A 382 0.12 -7.81 3.94
C PHE A 382 -1.08 -7.13 4.60
N VAL A 383 -2.29 -7.64 4.37
CA VAL A 383 -3.52 -7.02 4.88
C VAL A 383 -3.89 -7.59 6.25
N VAL A 384 -4.04 -6.73 7.25
CA VAL A 384 -4.63 -7.09 8.55
C VAL A 384 -5.99 -6.40 8.65
N ALA A 385 -7.07 -7.17 8.53
CA ALA A 385 -8.43 -6.64 8.73
C ALA A 385 -8.94 -7.00 10.13
N THR A 386 -9.57 -6.07 10.83
CA THR A 386 -10.23 -6.34 12.12
C THR A 386 -11.74 -6.27 11.96
N ALA A 387 -12.47 -7.11 12.68
CA ALA A 387 -13.93 -6.96 12.82
C ALA A 387 -14.44 -7.39 14.20
N ASN A 388 -15.46 -6.69 14.67
CA ASN A 388 -16.17 -6.96 15.93
C ASN A 388 -17.51 -7.69 15.70
N ASP A 389 -18.13 -7.49 14.53
CA ASP A 389 -19.44 -8.07 14.19
C ASP A 389 -19.39 -8.83 12.86
N VAL A 390 -19.32 -10.16 12.97
CA VAL A 390 -19.27 -11.05 11.80
C VAL A 390 -20.57 -11.07 11.00
N SER A 391 -21.72 -10.74 11.61
CA SER A 391 -23.02 -10.75 10.93
C SER A 391 -23.15 -9.67 9.85
N ARG A 392 -22.31 -8.62 9.96
CA ARG A 392 -22.23 -7.50 9.01
C ARG A 392 -21.21 -7.74 7.90
N LEU A 393 -20.43 -8.82 7.99
CA LEU A 393 -19.44 -9.13 6.97
C LEU A 393 -20.10 -9.89 5.80
N PRO A 394 -19.84 -9.47 4.55
CA PRO A 394 -20.26 -10.23 3.39
C PRO A 394 -19.58 -11.62 3.39
N PRO A 395 -20.32 -12.72 3.13
CA PRO A 395 -19.77 -14.07 3.09
C PRO A 395 -18.60 -14.24 2.12
N GLU A 396 -18.51 -13.40 1.09
CA GLU A 396 -17.44 -13.37 0.10
C GLU A 396 -16.07 -13.11 0.72
N LEU A 397 -15.98 -12.32 1.80
CA LEU A 397 -14.73 -12.06 2.52
C LEU A 397 -14.22 -13.27 3.29
N LEU A 398 -15.13 -14.15 3.71
CA LEU A 398 -14.84 -15.31 4.55
C LEU A 398 -14.43 -16.53 3.72
N ARG A 399 -14.40 -16.42 2.38
CA ARG A 399 -13.97 -17.50 1.49
C ARG A 399 -12.45 -17.70 1.61
N LYS A 400 -12.05 -18.97 1.69
CA LYS A 400 -10.63 -19.37 1.64
C LYS A 400 -9.97 -18.81 0.39
N GLY A 401 -8.75 -18.28 0.56
CA GLY A 401 -7.96 -17.66 -0.52
C GLY A 401 -8.07 -16.14 -0.62
N ARG A 402 -8.94 -15.48 0.17
CA ARG A 402 -8.97 -14.01 0.31
C ARG A 402 -7.99 -13.54 1.37
N PHE A 403 -8.13 -14.10 2.56
CA PHE A 403 -7.14 -14.07 3.63
C PHE A 403 -6.47 -15.43 3.70
N ASP A 404 -5.21 -15.44 4.15
CA ASP A 404 -4.47 -16.68 4.40
C ASP A 404 -5.08 -17.43 5.59
N GLU A 405 -5.53 -16.69 6.60
CA GLU A 405 -6.17 -17.23 7.78
C GLU A 405 -7.17 -16.26 8.42
N ILE A 406 -8.18 -16.82 9.10
CA ILE A 406 -9.16 -16.08 9.91
C ILE A 406 -8.96 -16.48 11.37
N PHE A 407 -8.51 -15.51 12.16
CA PHE A 407 -8.26 -15.69 13.59
C PHE A 407 -9.43 -15.19 14.43
N PHE A 408 -9.76 -15.93 15.48
CA PHE A 408 -10.70 -15.51 16.51
C PHE A 408 -9.96 -15.12 17.79
N VAL A 409 -10.06 -13.84 18.13
CA VAL A 409 -9.51 -13.22 19.34
C VAL A 409 -10.60 -13.23 20.40
N ASP A 410 -10.43 -14.10 21.40
CA ASP A 410 -11.36 -14.23 22.51
C ASP A 410 -10.90 -13.38 23.71
N LEU A 411 -11.71 -13.37 24.77
CA LEU A 411 -11.32 -12.82 26.07
C LEU A 411 -10.02 -13.48 26.56
N PRO A 412 -9.12 -12.70 27.19
CA PRO A 412 -7.86 -13.21 27.71
C PRO A 412 -8.10 -14.28 28.78
N ASP A 413 -7.31 -15.35 28.72
CA ASP A 413 -7.26 -16.35 29.78
C ASP A 413 -6.54 -15.80 31.04
N ARG A 414 -6.42 -16.61 32.09
CA ARG A 414 -5.81 -16.16 33.35
C ARG A 414 -4.36 -15.69 33.16
N GLU A 415 -3.55 -16.41 32.39
CA GLU A 415 -2.14 -16.05 32.19
C GLU A 415 -2.02 -14.78 31.36
N ALA A 416 -2.84 -14.65 30.31
CA ALA A 416 -2.94 -13.45 29.50
C ALA A 416 -3.39 -12.23 30.32
N ARG A 417 -4.42 -12.37 31.18
CA ARG A 417 -4.86 -11.27 32.06
C ARG A 417 -3.74 -10.79 32.98
N ARG A 418 -2.99 -11.72 33.58
CA ARG A 418 -1.83 -11.42 34.43
C ARG A 418 -0.77 -10.62 33.66
N ALA A 419 -0.45 -11.04 32.45
CA ALA A 419 0.54 -10.39 31.60
C ALA A 419 0.08 -8.99 31.14
N VAL A 420 -1.20 -8.86 30.76
CA VAL A 420 -1.82 -7.57 30.37
C VAL A 420 -1.82 -6.59 31.54
N LEU A 421 -2.21 -7.04 32.75
CA LEU A 421 -2.18 -6.21 33.96
C LEU A 421 -0.76 -5.71 34.27
N ALA A 422 0.24 -6.60 34.20
CA ALA A 422 1.65 -6.24 34.40
C ALA A 422 2.12 -5.19 33.38
N LEU A 423 1.76 -5.36 32.11
CA LEU A 423 2.09 -4.43 31.04
C LEU A 423 1.49 -3.04 31.30
N HIS A 424 0.21 -2.95 31.64
CA HIS A 424 -0.45 -1.66 31.86
C HIS A 424 0.04 -0.94 33.13
N LEU A 425 0.46 -1.69 34.16
CA LEU A 425 1.13 -1.13 35.34
C LEU A 425 2.51 -0.54 34.98
N ALA A 426 3.33 -1.32 34.25
CA ALA A 426 4.66 -0.89 33.84
C ALA A 426 4.62 0.38 32.97
N ARG A 427 3.66 0.47 32.04
CA ARG A 427 3.43 1.67 31.21
C ARG A 427 3.06 2.94 31.99
N ARG A 428 2.70 2.80 33.27
CA ARG A 428 2.29 3.89 34.17
C ARG A 428 3.31 4.11 35.28
N ASP A 429 4.55 3.68 35.03
CA ASP A 429 5.68 3.76 35.96
C ASP A 429 5.39 3.09 37.32
N ARG A 430 4.64 1.98 37.29
CA ARG A 430 4.38 1.13 38.46
C ARG A 430 5.08 -0.19 38.29
N ASP A 431 5.90 -0.56 39.26
CA ASP A 431 6.56 -1.87 39.28
C ASP A 431 5.49 -2.98 39.43
N PRO A 432 5.28 -3.85 38.43
CA PRO A 432 4.30 -4.92 38.51
C PRO A 432 4.54 -5.88 39.69
N LYS A 433 5.80 -6.00 40.16
CA LYS A 433 6.16 -6.85 41.29
C LYS A 433 5.61 -6.35 42.62
N ALA A 434 5.20 -5.08 42.70
CA ALA A 434 4.58 -4.52 43.89
C ALA A 434 3.08 -4.87 44.03
N PHE A 435 2.51 -5.58 43.05
CA PHE A 435 1.09 -5.92 43.00
C PHE A 435 0.91 -7.44 42.96
N ASP A 436 -0.13 -7.93 43.65
CA ASP A 436 -0.57 -9.32 43.50
C ASP A 436 -1.32 -9.52 42.17
N LEU A 437 -0.56 -9.81 41.12
CA LEU A 437 -1.11 -10.02 39.78
C LEU A 437 -1.97 -11.28 39.66
N GLU A 438 -1.76 -12.28 40.52
CA GLU A 438 -2.57 -13.51 40.53
C GLU A 438 -3.97 -13.22 41.05
N ALA A 439 -4.06 -12.53 42.19
CA ALA A 439 -5.36 -12.11 42.74
C ALA A 439 -6.11 -11.20 41.78
N LEU A 440 -5.42 -10.28 41.11
CA LEU A 440 -6.03 -9.40 40.10
C LEU A 440 -6.52 -10.18 38.87
N ALA A 441 -5.74 -11.14 38.37
CA ALA A 441 -6.13 -11.97 37.22
C ALA A 441 -7.33 -12.88 37.54
N GLU A 442 -7.46 -13.36 38.79
CA GLU A 442 -8.64 -14.11 39.26
C GLU A 442 -9.87 -13.20 39.35
N ALA A 443 -9.75 -12.03 39.98
CA ALA A 443 -10.87 -11.11 40.17
C ALA A 443 -11.41 -10.50 38.86
N THR A 444 -10.60 -10.50 37.80
CA THR A 444 -10.94 -9.94 36.48
C THR A 444 -11.35 -11.00 35.46
N GLU A 445 -11.85 -12.16 35.91
CA GLU A 445 -12.38 -13.18 35.00
C GLU A 445 -13.50 -12.61 34.09
N GLY A 446 -13.32 -12.81 32.78
CA GLY A 446 -14.26 -12.33 31.75
C GLY A 446 -14.05 -10.87 31.33
N PHE A 447 -13.01 -10.18 31.81
CA PHE A 447 -12.65 -8.84 31.36
C PHE A 447 -11.90 -8.92 30.03
N SER A 448 -12.19 -7.97 29.13
CA SER A 448 -11.37 -7.71 27.94
C SER A 448 -10.07 -6.99 28.29
N GLY A 449 -9.09 -7.01 27.39
CA GLY A 449 -7.82 -6.30 27.60
C GLY A 449 -8.01 -4.80 27.91
N SER A 450 -8.92 -4.14 27.19
CA SER A 450 -9.26 -2.74 27.48
C SER A 450 -9.90 -2.53 28.85
N GLU A 451 -10.71 -3.48 29.33
CA GLU A 451 -11.32 -3.36 30.66
C GLU A 451 -10.29 -3.55 31.77
N LEU A 452 -9.30 -4.43 31.59
CA LEU A 452 -8.16 -4.55 32.52
C LEU A 452 -7.39 -3.23 32.63
N GLU A 453 -7.14 -2.58 31.49
CA GLU A 453 -6.54 -1.25 31.48
C GLU A 453 -7.40 -0.22 32.23
N GLN A 454 -8.70 -0.20 31.97
CA GLN A 454 -9.61 0.76 32.61
C GLN A 454 -9.71 0.57 34.11
N VAL A 455 -9.63 -0.67 34.62
CA VAL A 455 -9.61 -0.93 36.07
C VAL A 455 -8.35 -0.33 36.72
N ILE A 456 -7.19 -0.42 36.08
CA ILE A 456 -5.95 0.21 36.57
C ILE A 456 -6.08 1.73 36.54
N VAL A 457 -6.63 2.29 35.46
CA VAL A 457 -6.86 3.74 35.33
C VAL A 457 -7.85 4.26 36.38
N ALA A 458 -8.95 3.55 36.62
CA ALA A 458 -9.92 3.89 37.66
C ALA A 458 -9.27 3.86 39.05
N GLY A 459 -8.47 2.82 39.34
CA GLY A 459 -7.71 2.73 40.59
C GLY A 459 -6.76 3.90 40.78
N LEU A 460 -6.08 4.36 39.71
CA LEU A 460 -5.22 5.53 39.76
C LEU A 460 -5.98 6.81 40.10
N TYR A 461 -7.13 7.05 39.49
CA TYR A 461 -7.97 8.21 39.80
C TYR A 461 -8.43 8.18 41.27
N ALA A 462 -8.87 7.03 41.76
CA ALA A 462 -9.29 6.86 43.15
C ALA A 462 -8.14 7.11 44.13
N SER A 463 -6.98 6.48 43.91
CA SER A 463 -5.79 6.67 44.74
C SER A 463 -5.29 8.13 44.71
N PHE A 464 -5.29 8.77 43.54
CA PHE A 464 -4.88 10.17 43.41
C PHE A 464 -5.84 11.12 44.17
N SER A 465 -7.15 10.89 44.07
CA SER A 465 -8.15 11.67 44.79
C SER A 465 -7.97 11.58 46.31
N ASP A 466 -7.58 10.41 46.80
CA ASP A 466 -7.41 10.16 48.24
C ASP A 466 -6.00 10.52 48.76
N GLY A 467 -5.09 10.94 47.87
CA GLY A 467 -3.70 11.29 48.23
C GLY A 467 -2.82 10.08 48.55
N GLU A 468 -3.19 8.89 48.05
CA GLU A 468 -2.54 7.62 48.34
C GLU A 468 -1.83 7.03 47.11
N SER A 469 -0.94 6.06 47.33
CA SER A 469 -0.37 5.24 46.25
C SER A 469 -1.38 4.20 45.76
N LEU A 470 -1.29 3.82 44.49
CA LEU A 470 -2.05 2.69 43.94
C LEU A 470 -1.64 1.38 44.65
N THR A 471 -2.62 0.61 45.09
CA THR A 471 -2.42 -0.70 45.74
C THR A 471 -3.25 -1.78 45.04
N THR A 472 -2.89 -3.05 45.23
CA THR A 472 -3.70 -4.20 44.77
C THR A 472 -5.14 -4.11 45.26
N GLY A 473 -5.35 -3.73 46.54
CA GLY A 473 -6.68 -3.60 47.13
C GLY A 473 -7.55 -2.60 46.37
N ARG A 474 -7.00 -1.44 46.01
CA ARG A 474 -7.73 -0.42 45.24
C ARG A 474 -8.13 -0.91 43.85
N ILE A 475 -7.22 -1.61 43.15
CA ILE A 475 -7.52 -2.18 41.83
C ILE A 475 -8.61 -3.26 41.94
N LEU A 476 -8.59 -4.09 42.99
CA LEU A 476 -9.63 -5.09 43.24
C LEU A 476 -11.00 -4.47 43.53
N GLU A 477 -11.06 -3.36 44.27
CA GLU A 477 -12.31 -2.63 44.51
C GLU A 477 -12.92 -2.13 43.20
N GLU A 478 -12.12 -1.55 42.32
CA GLU A 478 -12.57 -1.07 41.01
C GLU A 478 -12.94 -2.21 40.05
N ALA A 479 -12.21 -3.33 40.09
CA ALA A 479 -12.57 -4.55 39.36
C ALA A 479 -13.96 -5.04 39.78
N ASN A 480 -14.24 -5.12 41.08
CA ASN A 480 -15.53 -5.58 41.60
C ASN A 480 -16.71 -4.64 41.27
N ARG A 481 -16.45 -3.34 41.13
CA ARG A 481 -17.45 -2.34 40.71
C ARG A 481 -17.73 -2.39 39.21
N THR A 482 -16.77 -2.86 38.43
CA THR A 482 -16.87 -2.91 36.97
C THR A 482 -17.72 -4.10 36.53
N ARG A 483 -18.67 -3.86 35.62
CA ARG A 483 -19.44 -4.93 34.97
C ARG A 483 -18.81 -5.22 33.61
N PRO A 484 -18.15 -6.38 33.41
CA PRO A 484 -17.43 -6.65 32.17
C PRO A 484 -18.38 -6.86 30.99
N LEU A 485 -17.88 -6.57 29.79
CA LEU A 485 -18.58 -6.69 28.52
C LEU A 485 -19.06 -8.11 28.24
N SER A 486 -18.34 -9.12 28.73
CA SER A 486 -18.74 -10.52 28.71
C SER A 486 -20.06 -10.80 29.45
N ARG A 487 -20.42 -9.97 30.43
CA ARG A 487 -21.73 -10.02 31.12
C ARG A 487 -22.75 -9.10 30.50
N VAL A 488 -22.35 -7.88 30.12
CA VAL A 488 -23.28 -6.88 29.55
C VAL A 488 -23.75 -7.27 28.14
N MET A 489 -22.92 -7.96 27.37
CA MET A 489 -23.21 -8.41 26.00
C MET A 489 -23.07 -9.93 25.86
N ALA A 490 -23.46 -10.67 26.89
CA ALA A 490 -23.27 -12.12 26.98
C ALA A 490 -23.82 -12.87 25.76
N GLU A 491 -25.01 -12.49 25.27
CA GLU A 491 -25.64 -13.12 24.11
C GLU A 491 -24.83 -12.88 22.83
N LYS A 492 -24.31 -11.67 22.62
CA LYS A 492 -23.49 -11.35 21.44
C LYS A 492 -22.16 -12.08 21.49
N VAL A 493 -21.49 -12.11 22.65
CA VAL A 493 -20.22 -12.82 22.83
C VAL A 493 -20.41 -14.32 22.61
N ALA A 494 -21.47 -14.91 23.18
CA ALA A 494 -21.81 -16.32 22.97
C ALA A 494 -22.14 -16.63 21.50
N GLY A 495 -22.89 -15.75 20.84
CA GLY A 495 -23.19 -15.86 19.40
C GLY A 495 -21.92 -15.82 18.55
N LEU A 496 -21.01 -14.89 18.83
CA LEU A 496 -19.75 -14.76 18.10
C LEU A 496 -18.84 -15.99 18.31
N ARG A 497 -18.70 -16.48 19.55
CA ARG A 497 -17.96 -17.71 19.86
C ARG A 497 -18.55 -18.95 19.19
N SER A 498 -19.88 -19.06 19.19
CA SER A 498 -20.60 -20.16 18.51
C SER A 498 -20.36 -20.12 17.01
N TRP A 499 -20.39 -18.93 16.42
CA TRP A 499 -20.06 -18.73 15.01
C TRP A 499 -18.59 -19.09 14.72
N ALA A 500 -17.65 -18.63 15.55
CA ALA A 500 -16.22 -18.84 15.35
C ALA A 500 -15.79 -20.31 15.44
N ARG A 501 -16.50 -21.11 16.26
CA ARG A 501 -16.21 -22.52 16.47
C ARG A 501 -16.25 -23.31 15.16
N GLY A 502 -15.12 -23.94 14.82
CA GLY A 502 -14.95 -24.72 13.60
C GLY A 502 -14.85 -23.90 12.31
N ARG A 503 -14.83 -22.56 12.40
CA ARG A 503 -14.69 -21.65 11.24
C ARG A 503 -13.42 -20.82 11.27
N THR A 504 -12.77 -20.71 12.42
CA THR A 504 -11.63 -19.81 12.67
C THR A 504 -10.57 -20.53 13.49
N VAL A 505 -9.34 -20.03 13.41
CA VAL A 505 -8.23 -20.46 14.27
C VAL A 505 -8.22 -19.60 15.53
N PRO A 506 -8.08 -20.18 16.74
CA PRO A 506 -7.93 -19.37 17.95
C PRO A 506 -6.65 -18.52 17.85
N ALA A 507 -6.74 -17.24 18.21
CA ALA A 507 -5.59 -16.35 18.19
C ALA A 507 -4.74 -16.44 19.47
N ASN A 508 -5.42 -16.60 20.61
CA ASN A 508 -4.87 -16.65 21.97
C ASN A 508 -4.04 -17.92 22.17
#